data_AF-A0A933C8R6-F1
#
_entry.id   AF-A0A933C8R6-F1
#
_cell.length_a   1.000
_cell.length_b   1.000
_cell.length_c   1.000
_cell.angle_alpha   90.00
_cell.angle_beta   90.00
_cell.angle_gamma   90.00
#
_symmetry.space_group_name_H-M   'P 1'
#
loop_
_entity.id
_entity.type
_entity.pdbx_description
1 polymer ?
#
loop_
_entity_poly.entity_id
_entity_poly.type
_entity_poly.pdbx_seq_one_letter_code
_entity_poly.pdbx_strand_id
1 'polypeptide(L)'
;MVPRVNVSGRPIDRRGFLTAAGRGVGLAVLTSATVASLLEDVHAAARNVAHLTPEEAATNEDFWFEIQRAFTVTRGITNLNNGGVSPSPRIVTEAFVRYTWQQEDATAYTMWQILEPQSETVRTGLASLFGCDREEIAVTRNASESLEILLMGMDLKSGDEILTTTQDYPRMLTTLKQRELREGITLR
;
A
#
# COMPACT_ATOMS: atom_id res chain seq x y z
N MET A 1 -60.28 -9.59 -15.88
CA MET A 1 -60.20 -8.14 -15.56
C MET A 1 -59.03 -7.94 -14.62
N VAL A 2 -58.13 -7.02 -14.96
CA VAL A 2 -56.68 -6.97 -14.69
C VAL A 2 -56.29 -6.81 -13.19
N PRO A 3 -55.23 -7.47 -12.68
CA PRO A 3 -54.70 -7.17 -11.35
C PRO A 3 -53.86 -5.89 -11.35
N ARG A 4 -54.13 -4.97 -10.42
CA ARG A 4 -53.31 -3.77 -10.19
C ARG A 4 -52.02 -4.16 -9.45
N VAL A 5 -50.88 -3.99 -10.11
CA VAL A 5 -49.56 -4.01 -9.46
C VAL A 5 -49.33 -2.64 -8.81
N ASN A 6 -49.13 -2.64 -7.50
CA ASN A 6 -48.79 -1.45 -6.73
C ASN A 6 -47.26 -1.28 -6.76
N VAL A 7 -46.75 -0.37 -7.59
CA VAL A 7 -45.31 -0.05 -7.64
C VAL A 7 -45.06 1.16 -6.73
N SER A 8 -44.79 0.93 -5.45
CA SER A 8 -44.31 1.96 -4.53
C SER A 8 -42.78 2.06 -4.60
N GLY A 9 -42.26 2.67 -5.68
CA GLY A 9 -40.87 3.14 -5.72
C GLY A 9 -40.84 4.64 -5.42
N ARG A 10 -40.32 5.05 -4.26
CA ARG A 10 -40.04 6.48 -4.01
C ARG A 10 -38.99 6.96 -5.02
N PRO A 11 -39.16 8.13 -5.66
CA PRO A 11 -38.12 8.70 -6.52
C PRO A 11 -36.88 9.00 -5.66
N ILE A 12 -35.70 8.57 -6.11
CA ILE A 12 -34.43 8.95 -5.47
C ILE A 12 -34.24 10.46 -5.72
N ASP A 13 -34.29 11.25 -4.66
CA ASP A 13 -34.03 12.69 -4.72
C ASP A 13 -32.56 12.96 -5.12
N ARG A 14 -32.29 14.11 -5.75
CA ARG A 14 -30.95 14.54 -6.19
C ARG A 14 -29.93 14.50 -5.05
N ARG A 15 -30.33 14.81 -3.81
CA ARG A 15 -29.45 14.63 -2.62
C ARG A 15 -29.18 13.16 -2.32
N GLY A 16 -30.18 12.29 -2.44
CA GLY A 16 -30.01 10.83 -2.27
C GLY A 16 -29.07 10.23 -3.31
N PHE A 17 -29.15 10.69 -4.56
CA PHE A 17 -28.23 10.27 -5.63
C PHE A 17 -26.79 10.73 -5.39
N LEU A 18 -26.58 12.00 -5.02
CA LEU A 18 -25.25 12.53 -4.72
C LEU A 18 -24.63 11.93 -3.45
N THR A 19 -25.45 11.56 -2.45
CA THR A 19 -24.97 10.91 -1.23
C THR A 19 -24.61 9.44 -1.48
N ALA A 20 -25.34 8.76 -2.37
CA ALA A 20 -25.01 7.41 -2.83
C ALA A 20 -23.74 7.39 -3.71
N ALA A 21 -23.55 8.40 -4.56
CA ALA A 21 -22.31 8.59 -5.31
C ALA A 21 -21.12 8.97 -4.41
N GLY A 22 -21.33 9.82 -3.40
CA GLY A 22 -20.27 10.28 -2.50
C GLY A 22 -19.65 9.21 -1.60
N ARG A 23 -20.36 8.10 -1.34
CA ARG A 23 -19.84 6.98 -0.53
C ARG A 23 -19.10 5.91 -1.32
N GLY A 24 -19.17 5.93 -2.66
CA GLY A 24 -18.57 4.90 -3.52
C GLY A 24 -17.56 5.41 -4.56
N VAL A 25 -17.43 6.73 -4.75
CA VAL A 25 -16.64 7.32 -5.84
C VAL A 25 -15.18 7.62 -5.46
N GLY A 26 -14.81 7.48 -4.18
CA GLY A 26 -13.45 7.76 -3.70
C GLY A 26 -12.35 6.79 -4.16
N LEU A 27 -12.69 5.63 -4.73
CA LEU A 27 -11.71 4.62 -5.17
C LEU A 27 -11.82 4.20 -6.65
N ALA A 28 -12.86 4.61 -7.38
CA ALA A 28 -13.22 3.96 -8.65
C ALA A 28 -13.19 4.86 -9.91
N VAL A 29 -12.70 6.11 -9.83
CA VAL A 29 -12.73 6.99 -11.01
C VAL A 29 -11.33 7.14 -11.60
N LEU A 30 -11.15 6.44 -12.73
CA LEU A 30 -10.05 6.48 -13.72
C LEU A 30 -8.86 5.53 -13.50
N THR A 31 -9.11 4.27 -13.12
CA THR A 31 -8.23 3.19 -13.60
C THR A 31 -8.48 3.01 -15.09
N SER A 32 -7.43 3.03 -15.93
CA SER A 32 -7.56 2.55 -17.32
C SER A 32 -8.28 1.19 -17.31
N ALA A 33 -9.18 0.93 -18.25
CA ALA A 33 -9.91 -0.36 -18.30
C ALA A 33 -8.96 -1.57 -18.27
N THR A 34 -7.74 -1.42 -18.80
CA THR A 34 -6.65 -2.41 -18.74
C THR A 34 -6.14 -2.68 -17.32
N VAL A 35 -6.10 -1.68 -16.45
CA VAL A 35 -5.67 -1.83 -15.05
C VAL A 35 -6.72 -2.51 -14.21
N ALA A 36 -7.99 -2.14 -14.42
CA ALA A 36 -9.11 -2.80 -13.76
C ALA A 36 -9.17 -4.29 -14.14
N SER A 37 -8.96 -4.61 -15.42
CA SER A 37 -8.91 -6.01 -15.90
C SER A 37 -7.80 -6.83 -15.22
N LEU A 38 -6.59 -6.28 -15.08
CA LEU A 38 -5.46 -7.02 -14.46
C LEU A 38 -5.71 -7.32 -12.98
N LEU A 39 -6.33 -6.40 -12.25
CA LEU A 39 -6.69 -6.64 -10.85
C LEU A 39 -7.79 -7.69 -10.72
N GLU A 40 -8.78 -7.66 -11.62
CA GLU A 40 -9.83 -8.70 -11.67
C GLU A 40 -9.26 -10.08 -11.99
N ASP A 41 -8.30 -10.17 -12.90
CA ASP A 41 -7.61 -11.43 -13.24
C ASP A 41 -6.86 -11.98 -12.01
N VAL A 42 -6.12 -11.13 -11.29
CA VAL A 42 -5.44 -11.51 -10.03
C VAL A 42 -6.44 -11.96 -8.96
N HIS A 43 -7.57 -11.25 -8.80
CA HIS A 43 -8.62 -11.66 -7.86
C HIS A 43 -9.29 -12.97 -8.26
N ALA A 44 -9.51 -13.20 -9.55
CA ALA A 44 -10.06 -14.45 -10.06
C ALA A 44 -9.09 -15.61 -9.80
N ALA A 45 -7.80 -15.42 -10.08
CA ALA A 45 -6.77 -16.40 -9.79
C ALA A 45 -6.70 -16.73 -8.29
N ALA A 46 -6.77 -15.72 -7.41
CA ALA A 46 -6.81 -15.92 -5.97
C ALA A 46 -8.03 -16.73 -5.50
N ARG A 47 -9.22 -16.48 -6.06
CA ARG A 47 -10.43 -17.28 -5.77
C ARG A 47 -10.28 -18.73 -6.20
N ASN A 48 -9.60 -18.98 -7.31
CA ASN A 48 -9.39 -20.34 -7.82
C ASN A 48 -8.51 -21.19 -6.91
N VAL A 49 -7.61 -20.59 -6.13
CA VAL A 49 -6.75 -21.32 -5.18
C VAL A 49 -7.23 -21.24 -3.72
N ALA A 50 -8.32 -20.52 -3.44
CA ALA A 50 -8.78 -20.27 -2.07
C ALA A 50 -9.19 -21.54 -1.28
N HIS A 51 -9.44 -22.64 -1.97
CA HIS A 51 -9.80 -23.93 -1.39
C HIS A 51 -8.58 -24.83 -1.12
N LEU A 52 -7.40 -24.44 -1.61
CA LEU A 52 -6.15 -25.18 -1.47
C LEU A 52 -5.45 -24.80 -0.16
N THR A 53 -4.61 -25.71 0.33
CA THR A 53 -3.62 -25.37 1.37
C THR A 53 -2.57 -24.39 0.82
N PRO A 54 -1.87 -23.63 1.68
CA PRO A 54 -0.77 -22.76 1.24
C PRO A 54 0.30 -23.50 0.44
N GLU A 55 0.64 -24.74 0.84
CA GLU A 55 1.64 -25.57 0.17
C GLU A 55 1.17 -25.98 -1.23
N GLU A 56 -0.10 -26.36 -1.39
CA GLU A 56 -0.68 -26.70 -2.69
C GLU A 56 -0.78 -25.46 -3.60
N ALA A 57 -1.26 -24.34 -3.07
CA ALA A 57 -1.34 -23.07 -3.81
C ALA A 57 0.05 -22.59 -4.25
N ALA A 58 1.08 -22.79 -3.43
CA ALA A 58 2.46 -22.46 -3.77
C ALA A 58 2.98 -23.23 -4.98
N THR A 59 2.45 -24.42 -5.27
CA THR A 59 2.82 -25.24 -6.44
C THR A 59 1.95 -25.01 -7.67
N ASN A 60 0.94 -24.13 -7.58
CA ASN A 60 -0.01 -23.89 -8.67
C ASN A 60 0.56 -22.90 -9.70
N GLU A 61 1.11 -23.41 -10.80
CA GLU A 61 1.73 -22.60 -11.85
C GLU A 61 0.74 -21.67 -12.58
N ASP A 62 -0.52 -22.08 -12.76
CA ASP A 62 -1.54 -21.23 -13.41
C ASP A 62 -1.85 -19.99 -12.55
N PHE A 63 -1.92 -20.17 -11.23
CA PHE A 63 -2.06 -19.07 -10.28
C PHE A 63 -0.86 -18.12 -10.34
N TRP A 64 0.36 -18.65 -10.23
CA TRP A 64 1.57 -17.83 -10.25
C TRP A 64 1.83 -17.17 -11.60
N PHE A 65 1.39 -17.78 -12.70
CA PHE A 65 1.43 -17.16 -14.02
C PHE A 65 0.59 -15.89 -14.08
N GLU A 66 -0.63 -15.89 -13.54
CA GLU A 66 -1.45 -14.68 -13.46
C GLU A 66 -0.84 -13.61 -12.54
N ILE A 67 -0.26 -14.01 -11.40
CA ILE A 67 0.49 -13.07 -10.54
C ILE A 67 1.70 -12.48 -11.27
N GLN A 68 2.48 -13.29 -11.97
CA GLN A 68 3.65 -12.84 -12.75
C GLN A 68 3.24 -11.82 -13.82
N ARG A 69 2.10 -12.03 -14.49
CA ARG A 69 1.58 -11.13 -15.53
C ARG A 69 1.18 -9.76 -15.01
N ALA A 70 0.97 -9.59 -13.70
CA ALA A 70 0.72 -8.30 -13.10
C ALA A 70 1.96 -7.36 -13.13
N PHE A 71 3.16 -7.88 -13.38
CA PHE A 71 4.41 -7.11 -13.43
C PHE A 71 4.89 -6.87 -14.86
N THR A 72 5.48 -5.69 -15.12
CA THR A 72 5.97 -5.29 -16.45
C THR A 72 7.47 -5.52 -16.65
N VAL A 73 8.02 -6.57 -16.06
CA VAL A 73 9.46 -6.85 -16.12
C VAL A 73 9.88 -7.54 -17.43
N THR A 74 11.12 -7.31 -17.84
CA THR A 74 11.74 -8.00 -18.97
C THR A 74 11.90 -9.49 -18.68
N ARG A 75 11.41 -10.35 -19.58
CA ARG A 75 11.52 -11.82 -19.45
C ARG A 75 12.89 -12.40 -19.84
N GLY A 76 13.80 -11.56 -20.32
CA GLY A 76 15.18 -11.94 -20.65
C GLY A 76 16.14 -11.99 -19.47
N ILE A 77 15.70 -11.60 -18.26
CA ILE A 77 16.51 -11.63 -17.04
C ILE A 77 15.71 -12.31 -15.93
N THR A 78 16.28 -13.35 -15.33
CA THR A 78 15.71 -13.98 -14.13
C THR A 78 16.15 -13.21 -12.89
N ASN A 79 15.25 -12.39 -12.33
CA ASN A 79 15.55 -11.66 -11.09
C ASN A 79 15.40 -12.59 -9.87
N LEU A 80 16.52 -13.03 -9.30
CA LEU A 80 16.56 -13.81 -8.06
C LEU A 80 16.80 -12.93 -6.82
N ASN A 81 16.78 -11.60 -6.96
CA ASN A 81 17.04 -10.64 -5.88
C ASN A 81 15.88 -9.65 -5.67
N ASN A 82 14.64 -10.14 -5.74
CA ASN A 82 13.44 -9.33 -5.41
C ASN A 82 13.49 -8.80 -3.96
N GLY A 83 14.21 -9.48 -3.05
CA GLY A 83 14.45 -9.01 -1.69
C GLY A 83 15.32 -7.75 -1.60
N GLY A 84 16.20 -7.51 -2.57
CA GLY A 84 16.98 -6.26 -2.66
C GLY A 84 16.18 -5.14 -3.30
N VAL A 85 15.60 -5.39 -4.48
CA VAL A 85 14.71 -4.44 -5.18
C VAL A 85 13.68 -5.24 -5.98
N SER A 86 12.40 -4.90 -5.79
CA SER A 86 11.29 -5.49 -6.53
C SER A 86 10.62 -4.46 -7.45
N PRO A 87 10.14 -4.89 -8.63
CA PRO A 87 9.26 -4.06 -9.45
C PRO A 87 7.91 -3.86 -8.74
N SER A 88 7.30 -2.70 -8.95
CA SER A 88 5.89 -2.52 -8.62
C SER A 88 5.01 -3.27 -9.65
N PRO A 89 3.87 -3.85 -9.24
CA PRO A 89 2.85 -4.30 -10.19
C PRO A 89 2.41 -3.14 -11.10
N ARG A 90 2.02 -3.45 -12.33
CA ARG A 90 1.64 -2.47 -13.36
C ARG A 90 0.59 -1.47 -12.85
N ILE A 91 -0.41 -1.98 -12.13
CA ILE A 91 -1.49 -1.17 -11.53
C ILE A 91 -0.95 -0.06 -10.61
N VAL A 92 0.08 -0.36 -9.82
CA VAL A 92 0.70 0.59 -8.89
C VAL A 92 1.47 1.65 -9.68
N THR A 93 2.27 1.25 -10.66
CA THR A 93 3.03 2.19 -11.51
C THR A 93 2.11 3.11 -12.30
N GLU A 94 1.03 2.58 -12.89
CA GLU A 94 0.06 3.40 -13.62
C GLU A 94 -0.73 4.34 -12.69
N ALA A 95 -1.06 3.90 -11.47
CA ALA A 95 -1.64 4.77 -10.46
C ALA A 95 -0.70 5.92 -10.08
N PHE A 96 0.58 5.63 -9.83
CA PHE A 96 1.59 6.63 -9.54
C PHE A 96 1.69 7.69 -10.65
N VAL A 97 1.84 7.26 -11.91
CA VAL A 97 1.91 8.18 -13.06
C VAL A 97 0.65 9.05 -13.16
N ARG A 98 -0.54 8.46 -12.98
CA ARG A 98 -1.81 9.21 -13.00
C ARG A 98 -1.87 10.27 -11.91
N TYR A 99 -1.52 9.92 -10.67
CA TYR A 99 -1.57 10.87 -9.56
C TYR A 99 -0.54 12.00 -9.70
N THR A 100 0.62 11.72 -10.30
CA THR A 100 1.59 12.77 -10.66
C THR A 100 0.96 13.78 -11.61
N TRP A 101 0.37 13.35 -12.72
CA TRP A 101 -0.29 14.27 -13.65
C TRP A 101 -1.50 14.98 -13.04
N GLN A 102 -2.25 14.32 -12.15
CA GLN A 102 -3.35 14.95 -11.42
C GLN A 102 -2.87 16.04 -10.45
N GLN A 103 -1.71 15.86 -9.82
CA GLN A 103 -1.09 16.93 -9.03
C GLN A 103 -0.69 18.11 -9.91
N GLU A 104 -0.11 17.88 -11.08
CA GLU A 104 0.29 18.98 -11.97
C GLU A 104 -0.89 19.82 -12.50
N ASP A 105 -2.07 19.20 -12.69
CA ASP A 105 -3.26 19.89 -13.19
C ASP A 105 -3.81 20.96 -12.21
N ALA A 106 -3.77 20.69 -10.91
CA ALA A 106 -4.31 21.59 -9.88
C ALA A 106 -3.54 21.50 -8.55
N THR A 107 -2.24 21.78 -8.58
CA THR A 107 -1.25 21.46 -7.52
C THR A 107 -1.73 21.64 -6.08
N ALA A 108 -2.02 22.87 -5.65
CA ALA A 108 -2.37 23.13 -4.25
C ALA A 108 -3.72 22.51 -3.86
N TYR A 109 -4.68 22.51 -4.78
CA TYR A 109 -6.00 21.92 -4.54
C TYR A 109 -5.90 20.39 -4.45
N THR A 110 -5.27 19.74 -5.43
CA THR A 110 -5.08 18.28 -5.44
C THR A 110 -4.27 17.82 -4.23
N MET A 111 -3.19 18.51 -3.87
CA MET A 111 -2.37 18.13 -2.71
C MET A 111 -3.18 18.19 -1.41
N TRP A 112 -3.75 19.35 -1.08
CA TRP A 112 -4.33 19.59 0.25
C TRP A 112 -5.79 19.13 0.39
N GLN A 113 -6.59 19.22 -0.67
CA GLN A 113 -8.02 18.89 -0.60
C GLN A 113 -8.33 17.45 -1.00
N ILE A 114 -7.44 16.79 -1.74
CA ILE A 114 -7.68 15.44 -2.26
C ILE A 114 -6.67 14.44 -1.66
N LEU A 115 -5.38 14.59 -1.96
CA LEU A 115 -4.40 13.55 -1.67
C LEU A 115 -4.04 13.44 -0.18
N GLU A 116 -3.91 14.57 0.51
CA GLU A 116 -3.64 14.57 1.95
C GLU A 116 -4.77 13.87 2.74
N PRO A 117 -6.07 14.18 2.56
CA PRO A 117 -7.16 13.42 3.17
C PRO A 117 -7.20 11.93 2.73
N GLN A 118 -6.89 11.63 1.47
CA GLN A 118 -6.89 10.25 0.96
C GLN A 118 -5.77 9.39 1.58
N SER A 119 -4.68 10.00 2.05
CA SER A 119 -3.61 9.27 2.74
C SER A 119 -4.11 8.50 3.97
N GLU A 120 -5.15 9.00 4.65
CA GLU A 120 -5.76 8.31 5.80
C GLU A 120 -6.54 7.05 5.40
N THR A 121 -7.02 6.98 4.16
CA THR A 121 -7.61 5.75 3.63
C THR A 121 -6.53 4.68 3.45
N VAL A 122 -5.33 5.08 2.99
CA VAL A 122 -4.18 4.18 2.88
C VAL A 122 -3.73 3.72 4.27
N ARG A 123 -3.62 4.65 5.25
CA ARG A 123 -3.26 4.33 6.63
C ARG A 123 -4.24 3.32 7.25
N THR A 124 -5.53 3.52 7.05
CA THR A 124 -6.58 2.60 7.54
C THR A 124 -6.46 1.21 6.90
N GLY A 125 -6.19 1.14 5.60
CA GLY A 125 -5.97 -0.14 4.91
C GLY A 125 -4.74 -0.88 5.42
N LEU A 126 -3.63 -0.17 5.65
CA LEU A 126 -2.41 -0.74 6.24
C LEU A 126 -2.68 -1.24 7.66
N ALA A 127 -3.35 -0.46 8.50
CA ALA A 127 -3.70 -0.85 9.86
C ALA A 127 -4.55 -2.14 9.89
N SER A 128 -5.52 -2.25 8.98
CA SER A 128 -6.30 -3.49 8.83
C SER A 128 -5.46 -4.69 8.38
N LEU A 129 -4.43 -4.48 7.55
CA LEU A 129 -3.53 -5.55 7.11
C LEU A 129 -2.64 -6.04 8.24
N PHE A 130 -2.15 -5.13 9.09
CA PHE A 130 -1.29 -5.44 10.24
C PHE A 130 -2.07 -5.82 11.50
N GLY A 131 -3.38 -5.63 11.52
CA GLY A 131 -4.23 -5.95 12.67
C GLY A 131 -4.06 -5.00 13.86
N CYS A 132 -3.78 -3.72 13.60
CA CYS A 132 -3.53 -2.68 14.61
C CYS A 132 -4.44 -1.46 14.40
N ASP A 133 -4.39 -0.48 15.33
CA ASP A 133 -5.09 0.79 15.17
C ASP A 133 -4.38 1.68 14.14
N ARG A 134 -5.14 2.54 13.42
CA ARG A 134 -4.54 3.47 12.44
C ARG A 134 -3.56 4.46 13.09
N GLU A 135 -3.76 4.81 14.36
CA GLU A 135 -2.85 5.68 15.12
C GLU A 135 -1.51 4.98 15.45
N GLU A 136 -1.40 3.67 15.25
CA GLU A 136 -0.15 2.90 15.38
C GLU A 136 0.65 2.82 14.06
N ILE A 137 0.10 3.34 12.95
CA ILE A 137 0.75 3.32 11.64
C ILE A 137 1.31 4.69 11.29
N ALA A 138 2.63 4.79 11.09
CA ALA A 138 3.27 5.94 10.46
C ALA A 138 3.72 5.59 9.03
N VAL A 139 3.26 6.36 8.04
CA VAL A 139 3.67 6.21 6.63
C VAL A 139 4.89 7.10 6.37
N THR A 140 6.00 6.48 5.96
CA THR A 140 7.28 7.16 5.64
C THR A 140 7.76 6.72 4.25
N ARG A 141 8.87 7.27 3.74
CA ARG A 141 9.30 7.02 2.36
C ARG A 141 9.96 5.65 2.18
N ASN A 142 10.61 5.11 3.21
CA ASN A 142 11.30 3.82 3.16
C ASN A 142 11.68 3.31 4.56
N ALA A 143 12.09 2.04 4.65
CA ALA A 143 12.46 1.39 5.90
C ALA A 143 13.67 2.03 6.63
N SER A 144 14.67 2.55 5.90
CA SER A 144 15.82 3.21 6.54
C SER A 144 15.38 4.51 7.21
N GLU A 145 14.56 5.32 6.54
CA GLU A 145 13.97 6.51 7.15
C GLU A 145 13.09 6.15 8.36
N SER A 146 12.23 5.13 8.24
CA SER A 146 11.36 4.73 9.36
C SER A 146 12.16 4.40 10.61
N LEU A 147 13.20 3.58 10.46
CA LEU A 147 14.03 3.15 11.58
C LEU A 147 14.94 4.29 12.07
N GLU A 148 15.47 5.15 11.19
CA GLU A 148 16.26 6.31 11.60
C GLU A 148 15.43 7.34 12.36
N ILE A 149 14.15 7.55 12.01
CA ILE A 149 13.23 8.39 12.79
C ILE A 149 13.14 7.88 14.23
N LEU A 150 12.99 6.57 14.43
CA LEU A 150 12.93 5.98 15.76
C LEU A 150 14.29 6.08 16.46
N LEU A 151 15.37 5.64 15.80
CA LEU A 151 16.71 5.61 16.36
C LEU A 151 17.25 7.00 16.67
N MET A 152 16.87 8.06 15.96
CA MET A 152 17.28 9.43 16.26
C MET A 152 16.27 10.16 17.16
N GLY A 153 15.02 9.71 17.19
CA GLY A 153 13.95 10.32 18.00
C GLY A 153 13.94 9.87 19.47
N MET A 154 14.58 8.75 19.81
CA MET A 154 14.71 8.29 21.18
C MET A 154 15.62 9.20 22.01
N ASP A 155 15.12 9.69 23.15
CA ASP A 155 15.83 10.59 24.06
C ASP A 155 16.85 9.86 24.96
N LEU A 156 17.87 9.27 24.34
CA LEU A 156 18.97 8.59 25.03
C LEU A 156 19.94 9.59 25.66
N LYS A 157 20.55 9.18 26.77
CA LYS A 157 21.53 9.95 27.53
C LYS A 157 22.89 9.25 27.52
N SER A 158 23.94 10.01 27.80
CA SER A 158 25.27 9.43 27.96
C SER A 158 25.26 8.34 29.03
N GLY A 159 25.86 7.20 28.72
CA GLY A 159 25.85 6.00 29.56
C GLY A 159 24.73 5.01 29.23
N ASP A 160 23.72 5.38 28.44
CA ASP A 160 22.72 4.42 27.95
C ASP A 160 23.37 3.40 27.01
N GLU A 161 22.89 2.16 27.06
CA GLU A 161 23.38 1.06 26.23
C GLU A 161 22.32 0.64 25.21
N ILE A 162 22.74 0.45 23.95
CA ILE A 162 21.91 -0.14 22.90
C ILE A 162 22.49 -1.49 22.53
N LEU A 163 21.66 -2.52 22.65
CA LEU A 163 22.00 -3.88 22.25
C LEU A 163 21.57 -4.11 20.80
N THR A 164 22.50 -4.59 19.98
CA THR A 164 22.23 -5.01 18.61
C THR A 164 22.78 -6.43 18.36
N THR A 165 22.51 -6.96 17.18
CA THR A 165 23.01 -8.26 16.72
C THR A 165 23.97 -8.08 15.56
N THR A 166 24.83 -9.07 15.32
CA THR A 166 25.71 -9.08 14.14
C THR A 166 24.95 -9.32 12.82
N GLN A 167 23.62 -9.40 12.86
CA GLN A 167 22.75 -9.56 11.68
C GLN A 167 21.95 -8.29 11.37
N ASP A 168 22.03 -7.27 12.22
CA ASP A 168 21.32 -6.01 11.99
C ASP A 168 21.80 -5.31 10.72
N TYR A 169 20.87 -4.64 10.07
CA TYR A 169 21.14 -4.00 8.79
C TYR A 169 22.23 -2.93 8.95
N PRO A 170 23.32 -2.94 8.14
CA PRO A 170 24.48 -2.08 8.36
C PRO A 170 24.17 -0.57 8.44
N ARG A 171 23.09 -0.12 7.79
CA ARG A 171 22.63 1.28 7.89
C ARG A 171 22.26 1.64 9.33
N MET A 172 21.58 0.75 10.04
CA MET A 172 21.15 0.98 11.43
C MET A 172 22.33 1.00 12.39
N LEU A 173 23.27 0.07 12.21
CA LEU A 173 24.52 0.05 12.97
C LEU A 173 25.33 1.34 12.78
N THR A 174 25.37 1.87 11.55
CA THR A 174 26.03 3.14 11.25
C THR A 174 25.35 4.31 11.96
N THR A 175 24.02 4.37 11.97
CA THR A 175 23.23 5.37 12.69
C THR A 175 23.54 5.36 14.19
N LEU A 176 23.54 4.17 14.80
CA LEU A 176 23.85 4.02 16.23
C LEU A 176 25.30 4.38 16.55
N LYS A 177 26.24 4.02 15.67
CA LYS A 177 27.65 4.42 15.81
C LYS A 177 27.83 5.94 15.79
N GLN A 178 27.04 6.65 14.97
CA GLN A 178 27.04 8.11 14.99
C GLN A 178 26.53 8.67 16.32
N ARG A 179 25.46 8.09 16.88
CA ARG A 179 24.94 8.49 18.21
C ARG A 179 25.94 8.20 19.33
N GLU A 180 26.59 7.03 19.33
CA GLU A 180 27.67 6.70 20.29
C GLU A 180 28.77 7.78 20.31
N LEU A 181 29.24 8.20 19.14
CA LEU A 181 30.28 9.22 19.02
C LEU A 181 29.83 10.62 19.45
N ARG A 182 28.54 10.95 19.34
CA ARG A 182 28.00 12.29 19.59
C ARG A 182 27.43 12.48 20.99
N GLU A 183 26.84 11.42 21.52
CA GLU A 183 25.97 11.48 22.71
C GLU A 183 26.52 10.64 23.86
N GLY A 184 27.60 9.86 23.62
CA GLY A 184 28.23 9.06 24.65
C GLY A 184 27.36 7.89 25.14
N ILE A 185 26.44 7.41 24.30
CA ILE A 185 25.80 6.10 24.47
C ILE A 185 26.81 4.98 24.15
N THR A 186 26.54 3.75 24.57
CA THR A 186 27.37 2.58 24.25
C THR A 186 26.63 1.64 23.33
N LEU A 187 27.25 1.27 22.21
CA LEU A 187 26.73 0.22 21.33
C LEU A 187 27.33 -1.15 21.73
N ARG A 188 26.47 -2.13 21.98
CA ARG A 188 26.85 -3.49 22.35
C ARG A 188 26.32 -4.53 21.36
#